data_AF-A0A850WNC4-F1
#
_entry.id   AF-A0A850WNC4-F1
#
_cell.length_a   1.000
_cell.length_b   1.000
_cell.length_c   1.000
_cell.angle_alpha   90.00
_cell.angle_beta   90.00
_cell.angle_gamma   90.00
#
_symmetry.space_group_name_H-M   'P 1'
#
loop_
_entity.id
_entity.type
_entity.pdbx_description
1 polymer ?
#
loop_
_entity_poly.entity_id
_entity_poly.type
_entity_poly.pdbx_seq_one_letter_code
_entity_poly.pdbx_strand_id
1 'polypeptide(L)' 'SLDAPVMAAGRGPGGGAAQILHGGGAGANSPNRWFDKTLQVVVGEDGTCGIVYDPAVIDGAVVANMADHALQFWSVWG' A
#
# COMPACT_ATOMS: atom_id res chain seq x y z
N SER A 1 0.36 -6.51 3.67
CA SER A 1 0.87 -5.94 4.92
C SER A 1 -0.25 -5.28 5.67
N LEU A 2 -0.47 -5.71 6.90
CA LEU A 2 -1.38 -5.03 7.83
C LEU A 2 -0.54 -4.07 8.66
N ASP A 3 -0.80 -2.78 8.50
CA ASP A 3 0.07 -1.71 9.00
C ASP A 3 -0.56 -0.96 10.17
N ALA A 4 0.31 -0.52 11.08
CA ALA A 4 -0.03 0.50 12.06
C ALA A 4 -0.34 1.85 11.36
N PRO A 5 -1.05 2.80 12.02
CA PRO A 5 -1.37 4.11 11.45
C PRO A 5 -0.16 4.89 10.93
N VAL A 6 -0.38 5.80 9.96
CA VAL A 6 0.65 6.77 9.57
C VAL A 6 1.09 7.55 10.81
N MET A 7 2.39 7.55 11.10
CA MET A 7 2.93 8.32 12.23
C MET A 7 2.53 9.80 12.11
N ALA A 8 2.13 10.42 13.23
CA ALA A 8 1.61 11.80 13.24
C ALA A 8 2.57 12.82 12.60
N ALA A 9 3.89 12.66 12.81
CA ALA A 9 4.92 13.48 12.17
C ALA A 9 5.02 13.29 10.64
N GLY A 10 4.52 12.16 10.12
CA GLY A 10 4.42 11.85 8.70
C GLY A 10 3.06 12.18 8.08
N ARG A 11 2.04 12.60 8.86
CA ARG A 11 0.66 12.81 8.39
C ARG A 11 0.45 14.07 7.53
N GLY A 12 1.53 14.71 7.08
CA GLY A 12 1.47 15.79 6.10
C GLY A 12 1.09 15.29 4.69
N PRO A 13 1.00 16.21 3.71
CA PRO A 13 0.78 15.84 2.32
C PRO A 13 1.87 14.84 1.86
N GLY A 14 1.48 13.60 1.57
CA GLY A 14 2.40 12.53 1.16
C GLY A 14 2.68 11.45 2.21
N GLY A 15 2.19 11.57 3.44
CA GLY A 15 2.35 10.56 4.49
C GLY A 15 1.87 9.16 4.10
N GLY A 16 0.65 9.09 3.54
CA GLY A 16 0.09 7.85 3.01
C GLY A 16 0.94 7.30 1.86
N ALA A 17 1.41 8.15 0.94
CA ALA A 17 2.26 7.73 -0.16
C ALA A 17 3.59 7.13 0.33
N ALA A 18 4.24 7.77 1.32
CA ALA A 18 5.46 7.28 1.95
C ALA A 18 5.23 5.93 2.68
N GLN A 19 4.07 5.78 3.32
CA GLN A 19 3.68 4.51 3.93
C GLN A 19 3.55 3.40 2.88
N ILE A 20 2.89 3.64 1.76
CA ILE A 20 2.76 2.63 0.70
C ILE A 20 4.12 2.32 0.08
N LEU A 21 4.89 3.36 -0.30
CA LEU A 21 6.10 3.20 -1.11
C LEU A 21 7.24 2.54 -0.34
N HIS A 22 7.45 2.90 0.92
CA HIS A 22 8.59 2.40 1.70
C HIS A 22 8.29 2.11 3.17
N GLY A 23 7.07 2.35 3.66
CA GLY A 23 6.67 2.03 5.05
C GLY A 23 7.05 3.06 6.11
N GLY A 24 7.55 4.24 5.72
CA GLY A 24 7.81 5.34 6.67
C GLY A 24 9.07 5.22 7.54
N GLY A 25 9.89 4.18 7.35
CA GLY A 25 11.17 3.98 8.04
C GLY A 25 11.20 2.76 8.96
N ALA A 26 12.40 2.39 9.41
CA ALA A 26 12.62 1.19 10.23
C ALA A 26 11.89 1.21 11.58
N GLY A 27 11.62 2.39 12.15
CA GLY A 27 10.82 2.57 13.36
C GLY A 27 9.30 2.63 13.13
N ALA A 28 8.85 2.41 11.89
CA ALA A 28 7.45 2.40 11.49
C ALA A 28 7.12 1.08 10.77
N ASN A 29 6.52 1.13 9.57
CA ASN A 29 6.02 -0.04 8.86
C ASN A 29 7.01 -0.61 7.82
N SER A 30 8.22 -0.06 7.65
CA SER A 30 9.22 -0.61 6.71
C SER A 30 9.61 -2.08 6.99
N PRO A 31 9.75 -2.54 8.25
CA PRO A 31 10.00 -3.96 8.53
C PRO A 31 8.84 -4.88 8.14
N ASN A 32 7.63 -4.32 7.97
CA ASN A 32 6.43 -5.03 7.51
C ASN A 32 6.33 -5.01 5.97
N ARG A 33 7.48 -5.08 5.29
CA ARG A 33 7.59 -5.10 3.82
C ARG A 33 8.45 -6.28 3.39
N TRP A 34 8.10 -6.84 2.24
CA TRP A 34 8.95 -7.78 1.53
C TRP A 34 9.01 -7.30 0.08
N PHE A 35 10.03 -6.49 -0.23
CA PHE A 35 10.13 -5.81 -1.52
C PHE A 35 10.43 -6.74 -2.71
N ASP A 36 11.01 -7.92 -2.48
CA ASP A 36 11.19 -8.92 -3.55
C ASP A 36 9.86 -9.58 -4.01
N LYS A 37 8.73 -9.25 -3.37
CA LYS A 37 7.41 -9.68 -3.86
C LYS A 37 7.01 -8.80 -5.04
N THR A 38 6.58 -9.44 -6.14
CA THR A 38 6.06 -8.76 -7.33
C THR A 38 4.91 -7.80 -7.03
N LEU A 39 4.04 -8.14 -6.08
CA LEU A 39 2.91 -7.31 -5.66
C LEU A 39 2.68 -7.48 -4.16
N GLN A 40 2.54 -6.37 -3.44
CA GLN A 40 2.23 -6.35 -2.02
C GLN A 40 1.11 -5.32 -1.75
N VAL A 41 -0.05 -5.82 -1.31
CA VAL A 41 -1.17 -4.99 -0.84
C VAL A 41 -0.89 -4.52 0.58
N VAL A 42 -1.11 -3.23 0.85
CA VAL A 42 -0.95 -2.60 2.16
C VAL A 42 -2.31 -2.10 2.64
N VAL A 43 -2.66 -2.43 3.88
CA VAL A 43 -3.89 -1.98 4.56
C VAL A 43 -3.51 -1.47 5.93
N GLY A 44 -3.71 -0.18 6.17
CA GLY A 44 -3.44 0.50 7.43
C GLY A 44 -4.69 0.62 8.30
N GLU A 45 -4.50 0.59 9.61
CA GLU A 45 -5.58 0.75 10.61
C GLU A 45 -6.32 2.10 10.50
N ASP A 46 -5.67 3.13 9.96
CA ASP A 46 -6.24 4.47 9.79
C ASP A 46 -6.96 4.68 8.44
N GLY A 47 -7.17 3.59 7.68
CA GLY A 47 -7.81 3.62 6.37
C GLY A 47 -6.85 3.87 5.20
N THR A 48 -5.56 4.10 5.46
CA THR A 48 -4.56 4.20 4.40
C THR A 48 -4.40 2.84 3.72
N CYS A 49 -4.62 2.74 2.41
CA CYS A 49 -4.43 1.51 1.67
C CYS A 49 -3.80 1.75 0.30
N GLY A 50 -3.19 0.72 -0.27
CA GLY A 50 -2.55 0.80 -1.58
C GLY A 50 -1.81 -0.47 -1.96
N ILE A 51 -1.17 -0.43 -3.12
CA ILE A 51 -0.37 -1.54 -3.67
C ILE A 51 1.02 -1.01 -4.00
N VAL A 52 2.05 -1.74 -3.56
CA VAL A 52 3.42 -1.59 -4.06
C VAL A 52 3.73 -2.80 -4.94
N TYR A 53 4.42 -2.59 -6.06
CA TYR A 53 4.69 -3.63 -7.05
C TYR A 53 6.07 -3.45 -7.69
N ASP A 54 6.58 -4.52 -8.30
CA ASP A 54 7.82 -4.51 -9.07
C ASP A 54 7.54 -4.16 -10.55
N PRO A 55 7.94 -2.97 -11.03
CA PRO A 55 7.72 -2.56 -12.40
C PRO A 55 8.55 -3.35 -13.42
N ALA A 56 9.55 -4.13 -13.00
CA ALA A 56 10.30 -5.01 -13.90
C ALA A 56 9.48 -6.26 -14.29
N VAL A 57 8.42 -6.60 -13.53
CA VAL A 57 7.63 -7.81 -13.72
C VAL A 57 6.19 -7.52 -14.16
N ILE A 58 5.58 -6.43 -13.68
CA ILE A 58 4.18 -6.09 -13.98
C ILE A 58 4.01 -4.59 -14.32
N ASP A 59 3.24 -4.30 -15.36
CA ASP A 59 2.94 -2.93 -15.79
C ASP A 59 1.94 -2.24 -14.86
N GLY A 60 2.10 -0.92 -14.68
CA GLY A 60 1.24 -0.13 -13.80
C GLY A 60 -0.25 -0.14 -14.19
N ALA A 61 -0.57 -0.22 -15.49
CA ALA A 61 -1.96 -0.31 -15.94
C ALA A 61 -2.62 -1.64 -15.53
N VAL A 62 -1.85 -2.74 -15.50
CA VAL A 62 -2.35 -4.03 -15.02
C VAL A 62 -2.64 -3.97 -13.53
N VAL A 63 -1.73 -3.38 -12.73
CA VAL A 63 -1.92 -3.20 -11.29
C VAL A 63 -3.14 -2.32 -10.98
N ALA A 64 -3.33 -1.23 -11.74
CA ALA A 64 -4.50 -0.36 -11.61
C ALA A 64 -5.81 -1.12 -11.89
N ASN A 65 -5.86 -1.93 -12.96
CA ASN A 65 -7.03 -2.75 -13.27
C ASN A 65 -7.34 -3.78 -12.16
N MET A 66 -6.31 -4.39 -11.55
CA MET A 66 -6.49 -5.30 -10.42
C MET A 66 -7.05 -4.56 -9.19
N ALA A 67 -6.56 -3.35 -8.91
CA ALA A 67 -7.06 -2.53 -7.81
C ALA A 67 -8.53 -2.14 -8.04
N ASP A 68 -8.89 -1.68 -9.24
CA ASP A 68 -10.26 -1.33 -9.60
C ASP A 68 -11.20 -2.52 -9.46
N HIS A 69 -10.78 -3.71 -9.93
CA HIS A 69 -11.57 -4.92 -9.79
C HIS A 69 -11.81 -5.28 -8.31
N ALA A 70 -10.78 -5.21 -7.47
CA ALA A 70 -10.90 -5.50 -6.04
C ALA A 70 -11.83 -4.51 -5.32
N LEU A 71 -11.71 -3.22 -5.64
CA LEU A 71 -12.57 -2.17 -5.08
C LEU A 71 -14.03 -2.32 -5.52
N GLN A 72 -14.27 -2.64 -6.79
CA GLN A 72 -15.62 -2.90 -7.31
C GLN A 72 -16.24 -4.14 -6.66
N PHE A 73 -15.46 -5.22 -6.49
CA PHE A 73 -15.92 -6.41 -5.79
C PHE A 73 -16.34 -6.05 -4.36
N TRP A 74 -15.50 -5.34 -3.62
CA TRP A 74 -15.85 -4.91 -2.25
C TRP A 74 -17.06 -3.97 -2.21
N SER A 75 -17.21 -3.06 -3.18
CA SER A 75 -18.36 -2.13 -3.22
C SER A 75 -19.71 -2.83 -3.42
N VAL A 76 -19.73 -4.02 -4.03
CA VAL A 76 -20.97 -4.78 -4.26
C VAL A 76 -21.30 -5.70 -3.10
N TRP A 77 -20.27 -6.21 -2.41
CA TRP A 77 -20.41 -7.27 -1.41
C TRP A 77 -20.11 -6.85 0.03
N GLY A 78 -19.57 -5.64 0.23
CA GLY A 78 -19.17 -5.08 1.53
C GLY A 78 -20.21 -4.21 2.21
#